data_AF-A0A8I1EJ25-F1
#
_entry.id   AF-A0A8I1EJ25-F1
#
_cell.length_a   1.000
_cell.length_b   1.000
_cell.length_c   1.000
_cell.angle_alpha   90.00
_cell.angle_beta   90.00
_cell.angle_gamma   90.00
#
_symmetry.space_group_name_H-M   'P 1'
#
loop_
_entity.id
_entity.type
_entity.pdbx_description
1 polymer ?
#
loop_
_entity_poly.entity_id
_entity_poly.type
_entity_poly.pdbx_seq_one_letter_code
_entity_poly.pdbx_strand_id
1 'polypeptide(L)'
;MISFRYIFLFVKVLFGKLIALCRRFGLVLWGFSKLLLLLSVAWLLVAIVVAPTWAPKKLTTPNSMVCGKVSGVVYELPRKYVIYWPEDEGKSSWEPVFINIKKRCGANLASLYMAMSWPEMQPVSYGEATSFRFDGISVAIGPWLHGEAGLRKQLQHYLRETPAALVKASKLNEDLGLNFIEGVDSEFPNRRKGFFWLEAKERMQYIGYCNWVEPKANYSRCYLKFLIPGGDAIVNVEFLWERLGEWHNIALAVGEFFLNAARYRVDK
;
A
#
# COMPACT_ATOMS: atom_id res chain seq x y z
N MET A 1 -42.55 -73.82 61.14
CA MET A 1 -42.92 -72.42 60.85
C MET A 1 -41.78 -71.46 61.29
N ILE A 2 -40.62 -71.46 60.60
CA ILE A 2 -39.44 -70.61 60.97
C ILE A 2 -38.71 -70.01 59.73
N SER A 3 -39.14 -70.26 58.49
CA SER A 3 -38.32 -69.92 57.31
C SER A 3 -38.42 -68.47 56.82
N PHE A 4 -39.61 -67.83 56.89
CA PHE A 4 -39.83 -66.54 56.21
C PHE A 4 -39.23 -65.31 56.91
N ARG A 5 -39.11 -65.35 58.24
CA ARG A 5 -38.69 -64.20 59.06
C ARG A 5 -37.18 -63.93 58.97
N TYR A 6 -36.38 -65.00 58.78
CA TYR A 6 -34.93 -64.90 58.59
C TYR A 6 -34.55 -64.41 57.19
N ILE A 7 -35.30 -64.81 56.15
CA ILE A 7 -35.08 -64.35 54.78
C ILE A 7 -35.32 -62.85 54.68
N PHE A 8 -36.39 -62.34 55.29
CA PHE A 8 -36.70 -60.90 55.27
C PHE A 8 -35.64 -60.06 56.00
N LEU A 9 -35.10 -60.55 57.12
CA LEU A 9 -33.99 -59.91 57.83
C LEU A 9 -32.70 -59.93 57.01
N PHE A 10 -32.40 -61.05 56.33
CA PHE A 10 -31.21 -61.18 55.51
C PHE A 10 -31.24 -60.26 54.28
N VAL A 11 -32.40 -60.16 53.61
CA VAL A 11 -32.61 -59.24 52.48
C VAL A 11 -32.50 -57.78 52.92
N LYS A 12 -33.03 -57.41 54.09
CA LYS A 12 -32.96 -56.04 54.61
C LYS A 12 -31.53 -55.62 54.96
N VAL A 13 -30.72 -56.55 55.51
CA VAL A 13 -29.29 -56.33 55.79
C VAL A 13 -28.48 -56.22 54.50
N LEU A 14 -28.77 -57.06 53.51
CA LEU A 14 -28.13 -57.00 52.18
C LEU A 14 -28.44 -55.70 51.45
N PHE A 15 -29.70 -55.27 51.40
CA PHE A 15 -30.10 -53.99 50.81
C PHE A 15 -29.47 -52.80 51.54
N GLY A 16 -29.43 -52.82 52.88
CA GLY A 16 -28.78 -51.78 53.67
C GLY A 16 -27.27 -51.67 53.38
N LYS A 17 -26.58 -52.81 53.23
CA LYS A 17 -25.17 -52.85 52.83
C LYS A 17 -24.94 -52.39 51.39
N LEU A 18 -25.85 -52.72 50.46
CA LEU A 18 -25.75 -52.28 49.05
C LEU A 18 -25.92 -50.76 48.92
N ILE A 19 -26.90 -50.17 49.62
CA ILE A 19 -27.14 -48.73 49.64
C ILE A 19 -25.96 -47.98 50.25
N ALA A 20 -25.38 -48.52 51.34
CA ALA A 20 -24.17 -47.96 51.95
C ALA A 20 -22.96 -48.02 51.00
N LEU A 21 -22.83 -49.09 50.20
CA LEU A 21 -21.80 -49.22 49.18
C LEU A 21 -21.99 -48.19 48.06
N CYS A 22 -23.20 -48.05 47.51
CA CYS A 22 -23.52 -47.05 46.49
C CYS A 22 -23.27 -45.62 46.97
N ARG A 23 -23.55 -45.30 48.24
CA ARG A 23 -23.30 -43.98 48.82
C ARG A 23 -21.81 -43.68 48.98
N ARG A 24 -21.00 -44.69 49.33
CA ARG A 24 -19.53 -44.57 49.35
C ARG A 24 -18.96 -44.42 47.93
N PHE A 25 -19.45 -45.19 46.97
CA PHE A 25 -19.07 -45.05 45.56
C PHE A 25 -19.45 -43.68 44.99
N GLY A 26 -20.63 -43.15 45.33
CA GLY A 26 -21.06 -41.81 44.93
C GLY A 26 -20.18 -40.69 45.48
N LEU A 27 -19.74 -40.79 46.75
CA LEU A 27 -18.80 -39.83 47.36
C LEU A 27 -17.41 -39.89 46.68
N VAL A 28 -16.94 -41.09 46.34
CA VAL A 28 -15.68 -41.28 45.61
C VAL A 28 -15.77 -40.70 44.20
N LEU A 29 -16.84 -41.00 43.45
CA LEU A 29 -17.09 -40.43 42.12
C LEU A 29 -17.20 -38.91 42.15
N TRP A 30 -17.86 -38.35 43.17
CA TRP A 30 -17.96 -36.90 43.35
C TRP A 30 -16.61 -36.25 43.64
N GLY A 31 -15.75 -36.92 44.43
CA GLY A 31 -14.36 -36.51 44.64
C GLY A 31 -13.54 -36.52 43.36
N PHE A 32 -13.63 -37.58 42.56
CA PHE A 32 -12.95 -37.68 41.26
C PHE A 32 -13.43 -36.61 40.27
N SER A 33 -14.73 -36.34 40.22
CA SER A 33 -15.31 -35.30 39.37
C SER A 33 -14.80 -33.91 39.73
N LYS A 34 -14.74 -33.58 41.03
CA LYS A 34 -14.16 -32.31 41.51
C LYS A 34 -12.67 -32.19 41.19
N LEU A 35 -11.92 -33.28 41.33
CA LEU A 35 -10.50 -33.30 40.99
C LEU A 35 -10.27 -33.06 39.50
N LEU A 36 -11.05 -33.71 38.63
CA LEU A 36 -11.00 -33.50 37.18
C LEU A 36 -11.35 -32.06 36.79
N LEU A 37 -12.35 -31.46 37.44
CA LEU A 37 -12.72 -30.06 37.24
C LEU A 37 -11.61 -29.10 37.69
N LEU A 38 -10.95 -29.36 38.82
CA LEU A 38 -9.83 -28.56 39.28
C LEU A 38 -8.63 -28.66 38.32
N LEU A 39 -8.36 -29.88 37.82
CA LEU A 39 -7.29 -30.10 36.85
C LEU A 39 -7.58 -29.40 35.51
N SER A 40 -8.82 -29.43 35.01
CA SER A 40 -9.18 -28.74 33.77
C SER A 40 -9.10 -27.22 33.89
N VAL A 41 -9.53 -26.66 35.03
CA VAL A 41 -9.41 -25.22 35.32
C VAL A 41 -7.94 -24.82 35.45
N ALA A 42 -7.12 -25.60 36.14
CA ALA A 42 -5.68 -25.36 36.24
C ALA A 42 -5.01 -25.40 34.86
N TRP A 43 -5.40 -26.33 34.00
CA TRP A 43 -4.88 -26.43 32.64
C TRP A 43 -5.27 -25.23 31.77
N LEU A 44 -6.52 -24.74 31.90
CA LEU A 44 -6.97 -23.52 31.24
C LEU A 44 -6.19 -22.28 31.71
N LEU A 45 -5.91 -22.16 33.01
CA LEU A 45 -5.11 -21.06 33.55
C LEU A 45 -3.67 -21.10 33.03
N VAL A 46 -3.06 -22.29 32.95
CA VAL A 46 -1.72 -22.46 32.33
C VAL A 46 -1.77 -22.08 30.86
N ALA A 47 -2.78 -22.49 30.11
CA ALA A 47 -2.93 -22.13 28.70
C ALA A 47 -3.07 -20.62 28.50
N ILE A 48 -3.81 -19.92 29.37
CA ILE A 48 -3.96 -18.45 29.32
C ILE A 48 -2.64 -17.73 29.65
N VAL A 49 -1.83 -18.25 30.57
CA VAL A 49 -0.53 -17.67 30.93
C VAL A 49 0.54 -17.96 29.87
N VAL A 50 0.46 -19.09 29.18
CA VAL A 50 1.41 -19.48 28.12
C VAL A 50 1.03 -18.89 26.76
N ALA A 51 -0.26 -18.67 26.46
CA ALA A 51 -0.70 -18.02 25.23
C ALA A 51 0.00 -16.68 24.90
N PRO A 52 0.24 -15.74 25.84
CA PRO A 52 0.93 -14.49 25.53
C PRO A 52 2.43 -14.66 25.24
N THR A 53 3.05 -15.78 25.63
CA THR A 53 4.48 -16.03 25.31
C THR A 53 4.68 -16.67 23.93
N TRP A 54 3.60 -17.22 23.35
CA TRP A 54 3.56 -17.76 22.00
C TRP A 54 3.05 -16.77 20.95
N ALA A 55 2.65 -15.56 21.35
CA ALA A 55 2.49 -14.48 20.40
C ALA A 55 3.83 -14.37 19.65
N PRO A 56 3.89 -14.66 18.33
CA PRO A 56 5.13 -14.58 17.60
C PRO A 56 5.64 -13.16 17.82
N LYS A 57 6.88 -13.04 18.34
CA LYS A 57 7.58 -11.74 18.36
C LYS A 57 7.32 -11.14 16.98
N LYS A 58 6.60 -10.01 16.90
CA LYS A 58 6.49 -9.25 15.66
C LYS A 58 7.91 -9.16 15.13
N LEU A 59 8.20 -9.85 14.03
CA LEU A 59 9.48 -9.67 13.35
C LEU A 59 9.48 -8.21 12.94
N THR A 60 10.09 -7.38 13.77
CA THR A 60 10.55 -6.06 13.39
C THR A 60 11.76 -6.36 12.51
N THR A 61 11.49 -6.74 11.27
CA THR A 61 12.51 -6.65 10.23
C THR A 61 13.04 -5.22 10.29
N PRO A 62 14.37 -5.02 10.38
CA PRO A 62 14.95 -3.70 10.18
C PRO A 62 14.32 -3.11 8.92
N ASN A 63 13.94 -1.83 8.94
CA ASN A 63 13.39 -1.13 7.76
C ASN A 63 14.33 -1.40 6.59
N SER A 64 13.98 -2.38 5.75
CA SER A 64 14.87 -2.80 4.69
C SER A 64 14.94 -1.65 3.71
N MET A 65 16.12 -1.09 3.51
CA MET A 65 16.29 0.01 2.57
C MET A 65 16.32 -0.57 1.16
N VAL A 66 15.61 0.08 0.25
CA VAL A 66 15.74 -0.14 -1.20
C VAL A 66 16.56 1.00 -1.73
N CYS A 67 17.48 0.66 -2.63
CA CYS A 67 18.27 1.66 -3.32
C CYS A 67 18.43 1.33 -4.78
N GLY A 68 18.58 2.37 -5.58
CA GLY A 68 18.87 2.27 -7.01
C GLY A 68 19.17 3.63 -7.61
N LYS A 69 19.68 3.61 -8.82
CA LYS A 69 20.19 4.80 -9.51
C LYS A 69 19.24 5.21 -10.62
N VAL A 70 18.76 6.44 -10.56
CA VAL A 70 17.97 7.06 -11.64
C VAL A 70 18.75 8.27 -12.13
N SER A 71 19.09 8.27 -13.43
CA SER A 71 19.83 9.38 -14.06
C SER A 71 21.11 9.77 -13.34
N GLY A 72 21.89 8.77 -12.92
CA GLY A 72 23.14 9.00 -12.20
C GLY A 72 22.99 9.33 -10.71
N VAL A 73 21.77 9.58 -10.21
CA VAL A 73 21.52 9.85 -8.78
C VAL A 73 21.08 8.58 -8.07
N VAL A 74 21.73 8.25 -6.95
CA VAL A 74 21.35 7.11 -6.11
C VAL A 74 20.30 7.56 -5.09
N TYR A 75 19.14 6.92 -5.14
CA TYR A 75 18.06 7.08 -4.18
C TYR A 75 18.09 5.93 -3.17
N GLU A 76 17.95 6.25 -1.89
CA GLU A 76 17.86 5.26 -0.81
C GLU A 76 16.63 5.55 0.05
N LEU A 77 15.68 4.61 0.09
CA LEU A 77 14.42 4.79 0.78
C LEU A 77 13.93 3.51 1.47
N PRO A 78 13.10 3.63 2.52
CA PRO A 78 12.51 2.46 3.17
C PRO A 78 11.65 1.64 2.20
N ARG A 79 11.82 0.31 2.19
CA ARG A 79 11.04 -0.63 1.34
C ARG A 79 9.54 -0.44 1.45
N LYS A 80 9.05 -0.02 2.61
CA LYS A 80 7.62 0.25 2.86
C LYS A 80 6.99 1.26 1.91
N TYR A 81 7.77 2.17 1.31
CA TYR A 81 7.27 3.09 0.29
C TYR A 81 7.12 2.44 -1.09
N VAL A 82 7.88 1.38 -1.37
CA VAL A 82 7.99 0.76 -2.70
C VAL A 82 6.94 -0.32 -2.88
N ILE A 83 6.06 -0.13 -3.86
CA ILE A 83 4.88 -0.97 -4.07
C ILE A 83 5.14 -2.03 -5.13
N TYR A 84 5.80 -1.63 -6.21
CA TYR A 84 6.24 -2.53 -7.26
C TYR A 84 7.73 -2.82 -7.13
N TRP A 85 8.18 -3.98 -7.59
CA TRP A 85 9.62 -4.23 -7.68
C TRP A 85 10.25 -3.16 -8.57
N PRO A 86 11.41 -2.58 -8.19
CA PRO A 86 12.12 -1.64 -9.05
C PRO A 86 12.38 -2.34 -10.39
N GLU A 87 11.97 -1.69 -11.49
CA GLU A 87 12.25 -2.19 -12.82
C GLU A 87 13.68 -1.79 -13.17
N ASP A 88 14.56 -2.75 -13.41
CA ASP A 88 15.95 -2.48 -13.84
C ASP A 88 15.98 -2.17 -15.35
N GLU A 89 16.87 -1.27 -15.78
CA GLU A 89 17.08 -1.00 -17.21
C GLU A 89 17.49 -2.29 -17.95
N GLY A 90 16.65 -2.76 -18.86
CA GLY A 90 16.95 -3.84 -19.81
C GLY A 90 16.60 -5.26 -19.36
N LYS A 91 15.98 -5.47 -18.19
CA LYS A 91 15.49 -6.80 -17.75
C LYS A 91 14.18 -6.69 -16.99
N SER A 92 13.20 -7.47 -17.41
CA SER A 92 11.90 -7.55 -16.72
C SER A 92 12.05 -8.24 -15.36
N SER A 93 11.32 -7.77 -14.33
CA SER A 93 11.23 -8.44 -13.02
C SER A 93 10.62 -9.84 -13.09
N TRP A 94 10.07 -10.21 -14.25
CA TRP A 94 9.48 -11.51 -14.57
C TRP A 94 10.48 -12.50 -15.19
N GLU A 95 11.72 -12.07 -15.49
CA GLU A 95 12.75 -12.94 -16.04
C GLU A 95 13.50 -13.70 -14.93
N PRO A 96 13.79 -15.02 -15.09
CA PRO A 96 14.49 -15.83 -14.08
C PRO A 96 15.86 -15.28 -13.66
N VAL A 97 16.49 -14.50 -14.55
CA VAL A 97 17.81 -13.88 -14.34
C VAL A 97 17.76 -12.71 -13.33
N PHE A 98 16.56 -12.17 -13.03
CA PHE A 98 16.36 -11.08 -12.08
C PHE A 98 16.79 -11.44 -10.64
N ILE A 99 16.69 -12.72 -10.26
CA ILE A 99 17.02 -13.21 -8.90
C ILE A 99 18.53 -13.05 -8.57
N ASN A 100 19.39 -13.01 -9.59
CA ASN A 100 20.86 -12.95 -9.43
C ASN A 100 21.49 -11.59 -9.72
N ILE A 101 20.71 -10.56 -10.06
CA ILE A 101 21.25 -9.21 -10.25
C ILE A 101 21.57 -8.65 -8.87
N LYS A 102 22.86 -8.39 -8.63
CA LYS A 102 23.37 -7.87 -7.35
C LYS A 102 22.54 -6.66 -6.93
N LYS A 103 21.78 -6.81 -5.85
CA LYS A 103 21.11 -5.77 -5.05
C LYS A 103 22.12 -4.71 -4.58
N ARG A 104 22.60 -3.87 -5.50
CA ARG A 104 23.54 -2.80 -5.22
C ARG A 104 22.92 -1.50 -5.68
N CYS A 105 23.02 -0.48 -4.83
CA CYS A 105 22.48 0.85 -5.07
C CYS A 105 22.98 1.53 -6.36
N GLY A 106 24.00 0.97 -7.02
CA GLY A 106 24.51 1.43 -8.31
C GLY A 106 23.77 0.89 -9.54
N ALA A 107 22.78 0.01 -9.39
CA ALA A 107 21.96 -0.50 -10.50
C ALA A 107 21.09 0.62 -11.09
N ASN A 108 21.04 0.72 -12.43
CA ASN A 108 20.19 1.68 -13.11
C ASN A 108 18.74 1.19 -13.07
N LEU A 109 17.85 2.02 -12.53
CA LEU A 109 16.42 1.76 -12.51
C LEU A 109 15.75 2.41 -13.72
N ALA A 110 14.89 1.66 -14.40
CA ALA A 110 13.94 2.19 -15.37
C ALA A 110 12.87 3.05 -14.68
N SER A 111 12.42 2.63 -13.48
CA SER A 111 11.54 3.44 -12.66
C SER A 111 11.47 2.93 -11.21
N LEU A 112 11.11 3.84 -10.31
CA LEU A 112 10.83 3.54 -8.91
C LEU A 112 9.41 4.01 -8.58
N TYR A 113 8.52 3.05 -8.32
CA TYR A 113 7.11 3.29 -8.01
C TYR A 113 6.82 3.18 -6.52
N MET A 114 6.06 4.14 -6.01
CA MET A 114 5.67 4.27 -4.61
C MET A 114 4.22 4.72 -4.49
N ALA A 115 3.62 4.51 -3.33
CA ALA A 115 2.42 5.25 -2.93
C ALA A 115 2.47 5.55 -1.44
N MET A 116 1.76 6.61 -1.09
CA MET A 116 1.78 7.19 0.23
C MET A 116 0.47 7.88 0.54
N SER A 117 0.16 8.00 1.84
CA SER A 117 -0.95 8.80 2.31
C SER A 117 -0.75 10.27 1.94
N TRP A 118 -1.85 11.00 1.81
CA TRP A 118 -1.83 12.44 1.61
C TRP A 118 -2.72 13.09 2.67
N PRO A 119 -2.25 14.13 3.38
CA PRO A 119 -1.01 14.90 3.19
C PRO A 119 0.23 14.41 3.96
N GLU A 120 0.13 13.39 4.81
CA GLU A 120 1.22 13.02 5.74
C GLU A 120 2.40 12.30 5.07
N MET A 121 2.27 11.90 3.80
CA MET A 121 3.32 11.23 3.01
C MET A 121 3.85 9.96 3.69
N GLN A 122 2.96 9.26 4.41
CA GLN A 122 3.30 7.99 5.07
C GLN A 122 3.17 6.83 4.09
N PRO A 123 4.06 5.83 4.16
CA PRO A 123 3.97 4.67 3.29
C PRO A 123 2.70 3.88 3.60
N VAL A 124 2.01 3.47 2.55
CA VAL A 124 0.80 2.65 2.64
C VAL A 124 1.09 1.20 2.27
N SER A 125 0.20 0.29 2.68
CA SER A 125 0.35 -1.12 2.31
C SER A 125 0.09 -1.34 0.81
N TYR A 126 0.65 -2.39 0.22
CA TYR A 126 0.38 -2.75 -1.18
C TYR A 126 -1.13 -2.88 -1.45
N GLY A 127 -1.85 -3.61 -0.58
CA GLY A 127 -3.29 -3.83 -0.75
C GLY A 127 -4.11 -2.54 -0.68
N GLU A 128 -3.68 -1.58 0.15
CA GLU A 128 -4.29 -0.26 0.22
C GLU A 128 -4.02 0.55 -1.04
N ALA A 129 -2.78 0.62 -1.49
CA ALA A 129 -2.41 1.38 -2.68
C ALA A 129 -3.04 0.84 -3.98
N THR A 130 -3.26 -0.48 -4.07
CA THR A 130 -3.96 -1.10 -5.21
C THR A 130 -5.48 -1.11 -5.07
N SER A 131 -6.02 -0.53 -3.99
CA SER A 131 -7.46 -0.45 -3.77
C SER A 131 -8.09 0.63 -4.65
N PHE A 132 -9.28 0.37 -5.18
CA PHE A 132 -10.09 1.38 -5.87
C PHE A 132 -10.45 2.57 -4.97
N ARG A 133 -10.35 2.43 -3.64
CA ARG A 133 -10.64 3.47 -2.65
C ARG A 133 -9.40 4.25 -2.20
N PHE A 134 -8.24 3.97 -2.77
CA PHE A 134 -7.01 4.66 -2.39
C PHE A 134 -7.12 6.15 -2.68
N ASP A 135 -7.00 6.97 -1.64
CA ASP A 135 -7.19 8.43 -1.63
C ASP A 135 -5.88 9.22 -1.44
N GLY A 136 -4.76 8.51 -1.24
CA GLY A 136 -3.42 9.08 -1.22
C GLY A 136 -2.89 9.40 -2.61
N ILE A 137 -1.56 9.46 -2.72
CA ILE A 137 -0.86 9.69 -4.00
C ILE A 137 0.03 8.52 -4.38
N SER A 138 0.09 8.24 -5.67
CA SER A 138 1.07 7.31 -6.24
C SER A 138 2.14 8.11 -6.98
N VAL A 139 3.40 7.76 -6.77
CA VAL A 139 4.55 8.53 -7.26
C VAL A 139 5.51 7.59 -7.98
N ALA A 140 5.98 8.00 -9.15
CA ALA A 140 7.01 7.30 -9.89
C ALA A 140 8.12 8.27 -10.30
N ILE A 141 9.38 7.88 -10.12
CA ILE A 141 10.54 8.57 -10.71
C ILE A 141 11.23 7.66 -11.71
N GLY A 142 11.67 8.23 -12.83
CA GLY A 142 12.40 7.49 -13.87
C GLY A 142 13.34 8.40 -14.67
N PRO A 143 14.22 7.82 -15.50
CA PRO A 143 15.15 8.58 -16.31
C PRO A 143 14.42 9.37 -17.40
N TRP A 144 14.92 10.56 -17.70
CA TRP A 144 14.34 11.50 -18.66
C TRP A 144 15.42 12.31 -19.37
N LEU A 145 15.90 11.80 -20.51
CA LEU A 145 16.99 12.43 -21.27
C LEU A 145 16.55 13.63 -22.13
N HIS A 146 15.24 13.86 -22.25
CA HIS A 146 14.69 14.89 -23.15
C HIS A 146 14.53 16.26 -22.49
N GLY A 147 14.78 16.36 -21.18
CA GLY A 147 14.66 17.60 -20.42
C GLY A 147 13.30 18.28 -20.61
N GLU A 148 13.29 19.60 -20.52
CA GLU A 148 12.06 20.38 -20.62
C GLU A 148 11.43 20.32 -22.02
N ALA A 149 12.24 20.32 -23.09
CA ALA A 149 11.73 20.18 -24.45
C ALA A 149 10.93 18.88 -24.63
N GLY A 150 11.32 17.81 -23.90
CA GLY A 150 10.55 16.58 -23.80
C GLY A 150 9.17 16.78 -23.20
N LEU A 151 9.04 17.54 -22.10
CA LEU A 151 7.73 17.83 -21.48
C LEU A 151 6.83 18.58 -22.46
N ARG A 152 7.37 19.58 -23.16
CA ARG A 152 6.61 20.32 -24.17
C ARG A 152 6.13 19.42 -25.30
N LYS A 153 6.98 18.54 -25.83
CA LYS A 153 6.59 17.53 -26.83
C LYS A 153 5.52 16.57 -26.29
N GLN A 154 5.62 16.16 -25.02
CA GLN A 154 4.64 15.29 -24.38
C GLN A 154 3.28 15.97 -24.26
N LEU A 155 3.24 17.25 -23.88
CA LEU A 155 2.01 18.04 -23.85
C LEU A 155 1.40 18.19 -25.24
N GLN A 156 2.22 18.49 -26.26
CA GLN A 156 1.75 18.54 -27.66
C GLN A 156 1.14 17.21 -28.10
N HIS A 157 1.74 16.09 -27.70
CA HIS A 157 1.20 14.76 -27.97
C HIS A 157 -0.17 14.54 -27.30
N TYR A 158 -0.33 14.96 -26.05
CA TYR A 158 -1.62 14.91 -25.33
C TYR A 158 -2.70 15.76 -26.01
N LEU A 159 -2.32 16.93 -26.53
CA LEU A 159 -3.25 17.89 -27.12
C LEU A 159 -3.50 17.68 -28.62
N ARG A 160 -2.90 16.68 -29.27
CA ARG A 160 -2.93 16.53 -30.74
C ARG A 160 -4.34 16.43 -31.34
N GLU A 161 -5.28 15.82 -30.61
CA GLU A 161 -6.69 15.68 -31.03
C GLU A 161 -7.56 16.83 -30.52
N THR A 162 -7.02 17.70 -29.66
CA THR A 162 -7.73 18.86 -29.13
C THR A 162 -7.70 20.00 -30.16
N PRO A 163 -8.83 20.67 -30.44
CA PRO A 163 -8.87 21.76 -31.42
C PRO A 163 -7.84 22.85 -31.12
N ALA A 164 -7.00 23.18 -32.10
CA ALA A 164 -5.91 24.15 -31.93
C ALA A 164 -6.40 25.54 -31.50
N ALA A 165 -7.61 25.94 -31.91
CA ALA A 165 -8.23 27.19 -31.48
C ALA A 165 -8.48 27.21 -29.95
N LEU A 166 -8.91 26.09 -29.38
CA LEU A 166 -9.13 25.95 -27.93
C LEU A 166 -7.82 26.04 -27.16
N VAL A 167 -6.78 25.35 -27.66
CA VAL A 167 -5.44 25.40 -27.04
C VAL A 167 -4.87 26.83 -27.07
N LYS A 168 -4.99 27.53 -28.20
CA LYS A 168 -4.54 28.93 -28.34
C LYS A 168 -5.32 29.91 -27.47
N ALA A 169 -6.60 29.64 -27.22
CA ALA A 169 -7.45 30.46 -26.37
C ALA A 169 -7.28 30.15 -24.87
N SER A 170 -6.50 29.12 -24.53
CA SER A 170 -6.25 28.76 -23.14
C SER A 170 -5.62 29.93 -22.37
N LYS A 171 -6.08 30.10 -21.13
CA LYS A 171 -5.58 31.11 -20.21
C LYS A 171 -5.23 30.45 -18.90
N LEU A 172 -4.35 31.10 -18.14
CA LEU A 172 -4.06 30.73 -16.77
C LEU A 172 -5.37 30.76 -15.98
N ASN A 173 -5.70 29.64 -15.34
CA ASN A 173 -6.74 29.59 -14.32
C ASN A 173 -6.12 30.12 -13.03
N GLU A 174 -6.58 31.29 -12.56
CA GLU A 174 -6.00 31.94 -11.37
C GLU A 174 -6.20 31.14 -10.08
N ASP A 175 -7.33 30.45 -9.94
CA ASP A 175 -7.63 29.62 -8.77
C ASP A 175 -6.69 28.42 -8.67
N LEU A 176 -6.34 27.82 -9.81
CA LEU A 176 -5.42 26.69 -9.87
C LEU A 176 -3.96 27.11 -10.00
N GLY A 177 -3.67 28.33 -10.46
CA GLY A 177 -2.29 28.75 -10.80
C GLY A 177 -1.67 27.96 -11.96
N LEU A 178 -2.49 27.37 -12.84
CA LEU A 178 -2.06 26.65 -14.04
C LEU A 178 -3.06 26.83 -15.19
N ASN A 179 -2.65 26.54 -16.42
CA ASN A 179 -3.59 26.47 -17.54
C ASN A 179 -4.38 25.16 -17.42
N PHE A 180 -5.70 25.22 -17.61
CA PHE A 180 -6.56 24.04 -17.63
C PHE A 180 -7.54 24.15 -18.79
N ILE A 181 -7.68 23.08 -19.58
CA ILE A 181 -8.69 22.98 -20.63
C ILE A 181 -9.33 21.59 -20.64
N GLU A 182 -10.59 21.52 -21.01
CA GLU A 182 -11.24 20.26 -21.40
C GLU A 182 -11.00 20.03 -22.89
N GLY A 183 -10.25 18.99 -23.21
CA GLY A 183 -9.91 18.62 -24.57
C GLY A 183 -10.38 17.20 -24.93
N VAL A 184 -9.80 16.68 -25.99
CA VAL A 184 -10.08 15.34 -26.52
C VAL A 184 -8.93 14.42 -26.18
N ASP A 185 -9.24 13.22 -25.68
CA ASP A 185 -8.23 12.22 -25.39
C ASP A 185 -7.53 11.77 -26.68
N SER A 186 -6.21 11.94 -26.70
CA SER A 186 -5.39 11.58 -27.86
C SER A 186 -5.37 10.07 -28.17
N GLU A 187 -5.59 9.24 -27.16
CA GLU A 187 -5.61 7.77 -27.30
C GLU A 187 -7.00 7.26 -27.64
N PHE A 188 -8.03 7.97 -27.19
CA PHE A 188 -9.44 7.65 -27.40
C PHE A 188 -10.18 8.89 -27.90
N PRO A 189 -10.11 9.24 -29.19
CA PRO A 189 -10.62 10.51 -29.72
C PRO A 189 -12.11 10.80 -29.48
N ASN A 190 -12.88 9.80 -29.04
CA ASN A 190 -14.29 9.95 -28.66
C ASN A 190 -14.50 10.26 -27.17
N ARG A 191 -13.42 10.42 -26.39
CA ARG A 191 -13.46 10.66 -24.95
C ARG A 191 -12.91 12.04 -24.62
N ARG A 192 -13.48 12.62 -23.57
CA ARG A 192 -13.02 13.89 -23.01
C ARG A 192 -11.84 13.64 -22.09
N LYS A 193 -10.95 14.62 -22.00
CA LYS A 193 -9.84 14.58 -21.04
C LYS A 193 -9.50 16.01 -20.62
N GLY A 194 -9.26 16.19 -19.33
CA GLY A 194 -8.83 17.48 -18.79
C GLY A 194 -7.32 17.56 -18.96
N PHE A 195 -6.80 18.63 -19.53
CA PHE A 195 -5.37 18.85 -19.69
C PHE A 195 -4.95 20.07 -18.91
N PHE A 196 -3.80 19.98 -18.25
CA PHE A 196 -3.26 21.09 -17.49
C PHE A 196 -1.74 21.21 -17.64
N TRP A 197 -1.25 22.44 -17.55
CA TRP A 197 0.18 22.72 -17.60
C TRP A 197 0.51 24.09 -17.02
N LEU A 198 1.76 24.24 -16.58
CA LEU A 198 2.32 25.51 -16.17
C LEU A 198 3.66 25.72 -16.88
N GLU A 199 3.74 26.84 -17.57
CA GLU A 199 4.96 27.35 -18.17
C GLU A 199 5.36 28.62 -17.44
N ALA A 200 6.61 28.68 -16.97
CA ALA A 200 7.15 29.83 -16.25
C ALA A 200 8.50 30.19 -16.85
N LYS A 201 8.72 31.48 -17.13
CA LYS A 201 9.94 31.98 -17.78
C LYS A 201 10.27 31.21 -19.06
N GLU A 202 9.26 31.00 -19.91
CA GLU A 202 9.36 30.28 -21.21
C GLU A 202 9.80 28.81 -21.10
N ARG A 203 9.69 28.24 -19.89
CA ARG A 203 10.13 26.89 -19.58
C ARG A 203 8.97 26.09 -19.00
N MET A 204 8.60 24.99 -19.66
CA MET A 204 7.57 24.07 -19.19
C MET A 204 8.00 23.46 -17.85
N GLN A 205 7.23 23.71 -16.80
CA GLN A 205 7.53 23.23 -15.45
C GLN A 205 6.72 21.97 -15.15
N TYR A 206 5.43 22.03 -15.45
CA TYR A 206 4.45 21.00 -15.11
C TYR A 206 3.55 20.73 -16.30
N ILE A 207 3.26 19.46 -16.54
CA ILE A 207 2.23 19.04 -17.50
C ILE A 207 1.39 17.95 -16.84
N GLY A 208 0.18 17.76 -17.30
CA GLY A 208 -0.63 16.65 -16.84
C GLY A 208 -2.00 16.59 -17.47
N TYR A 209 -2.73 15.58 -17.05
CA TYR A 209 -4.09 15.37 -17.51
C TYR A 209 -4.93 14.69 -16.42
N CYS A 210 -6.25 14.81 -16.52
CA CYS A 210 -7.22 14.12 -15.68
C CYS A 210 -8.17 13.31 -16.54
N ASN A 211 -8.39 12.04 -16.16
CA ASN A 211 -9.27 11.14 -16.90
C ASN A 211 -10.73 11.46 -16.61
N TRP A 212 -11.50 11.80 -17.64
CA TRP A 212 -12.95 11.91 -17.55
C TRP A 212 -13.59 10.52 -17.45
N VAL A 213 -14.65 10.38 -16.67
CA VAL A 213 -15.41 9.15 -16.54
C VAL A 213 -16.87 9.45 -16.86
N GLU A 214 -17.32 9.05 -18.05
CA GLU A 214 -18.67 9.37 -18.54
C GLU A 214 -19.78 8.94 -17.58
N PRO A 215 -19.77 7.72 -16.98
CA PRO A 215 -20.81 7.32 -16.03
C PRO A 215 -20.88 8.20 -14.77
N LYS A 216 -19.78 8.84 -14.38
CA LYS A 216 -19.72 9.74 -13.22
C LYS A 216 -19.97 11.21 -13.59
N ALA A 217 -19.98 11.52 -14.90
CA ALA A 217 -19.98 12.87 -15.43
C ALA A 217 -18.96 13.80 -14.73
N ASN A 218 -17.80 13.24 -14.39
CA ASN A 218 -16.75 13.94 -13.66
C ASN A 218 -15.38 13.31 -13.96
N TYR A 219 -14.32 14.03 -13.60
CA TYR A 219 -12.96 13.53 -13.61
C TYR A 219 -12.74 12.51 -12.49
N SER A 220 -11.78 11.60 -12.72
CA SER A 220 -11.42 10.55 -11.77
C SER A 220 -10.04 10.82 -11.16
N ARG A 221 -8.98 10.45 -11.87
CA ARG A 221 -7.60 10.62 -11.45
C ARG A 221 -6.87 11.57 -12.36
N CYS A 222 -5.98 12.34 -11.77
CA CYS A 222 -5.06 13.25 -12.43
C CYS A 222 -3.64 12.70 -12.39
N TYR A 223 -2.90 12.97 -13.46
CA TYR A 223 -1.53 12.53 -13.68
C TYR A 223 -0.69 13.77 -13.95
N LEU A 224 0.13 14.15 -12.98
CA LEU A 224 1.03 15.29 -13.03
C LEU A 224 2.44 14.80 -13.36
N LYS A 225 3.15 15.53 -14.22
CA LYS A 225 4.54 15.29 -14.55
C LYS A 225 5.38 16.55 -14.39
N PHE A 226 6.55 16.39 -13.81
CA PHE A 226 7.56 17.44 -13.68
C PHE A 226 8.97 16.86 -13.59
N LEU A 227 9.99 17.70 -13.73
CA LEU A 227 11.39 17.28 -13.65
C LEU A 227 11.98 17.63 -12.29
N ILE A 228 12.83 16.76 -11.77
CA ILE A 228 13.67 17.04 -10.60
C ILE A 228 14.82 18.00 -11.02
N PRO A 229 15.37 18.82 -10.10
CA PRO A 229 16.57 19.61 -10.37
C PRO A 229 17.68 18.79 -11.06
N GLY A 230 18.16 19.28 -12.20
CA GLY A 230 19.06 18.54 -13.10
C GLY A 230 18.40 18.19 -14.44
N GLY A 231 17.07 18.04 -14.48
CA GLY A 231 16.30 17.85 -15.72
C GLY A 231 16.48 16.50 -16.41
N ASP A 232 17.23 15.60 -15.80
CA ASP A 232 17.60 14.27 -16.28
C ASP A 232 16.67 13.17 -15.75
N ALA A 233 15.80 13.47 -14.78
CA ALA A 233 14.78 12.57 -14.24
C ALA A 233 13.39 13.22 -14.24
N ILE A 234 12.37 12.42 -14.52
CA ILE A 234 10.96 12.81 -14.52
C ILE A 234 10.25 12.16 -13.34
N VAL A 235 9.41 12.95 -12.68
CA VAL A 235 8.49 12.49 -11.65
C VAL A 235 7.09 12.49 -12.23
N ASN A 236 6.37 11.39 -12.02
CA ASN A 236 4.97 11.22 -12.35
C ASN A 236 4.21 11.06 -11.03
N VAL A 237 3.17 11.85 -10.82
CA VAL A 237 2.32 11.78 -9.63
C VAL A 237 0.88 11.54 -10.07
N GLU A 238 0.26 10.53 -9.48
CA GLU A 238 -1.15 10.24 -9.63
C GLU A 238 -1.89 10.61 -8.34
N PHE A 239 -2.98 11.35 -8.46
CA PHE A 239 -3.85 11.76 -7.36
C PHE A 239 -5.31 11.86 -7.82
N LEU A 240 -6.25 11.89 -6.87
CA LEU A 240 -7.67 12.06 -7.15
C LEU A 240 -8.01 13.47 -7.67
N TRP A 241 -8.96 13.60 -8.58
CA TRP A 241 -9.39 14.88 -9.15
C TRP A 241 -9.68 15.96 -8.10
N GLU A 242 -10.29 15.57 -6.97
CA GLU A 242 -10.63 16.45 -5.86
C GLU A 242 -9.40 17.15 -5.25
N ARG A 243 -8.20 16.61 -5.48
CA ARG A 243 -6.91 17.17 -5.05
C ARG A 243 -6.25 18.07 -6.08
N LEU A 244 -6.86 18.31 -7.24
CA LEU A 244 -6.26 19.19 -8.26
C LEU A 244 -6.00 20.59 -7.71
N GLY A 245 -6.85 21.13 -6.83
CA GLY A 245 -6.59 22.43 -6.19
C GLY A 245 -5.32 22.44 -5.30
N GLU A 246 -4.84 21.28 -4.87
CA GLU A 246 -3.64 21.10 -4.03
C GLU A 246 -2.41 20.65 -4.86
N TRP A 247 -2.50 20.62 -6.19
CA TRP A 247 -1.46 20.04 -7.06
C TRP A 247 -0.06 20.61 -6.79
N HIS A 248 0.02 21.91 -6.46
CA HIS A 248 1.29 22.58 -6.22
C HIS A 248 1.94 22.07 -4.93
N ASN A 249 1.15 21.93 -3.86
CA ASN A 249 1.61 21.37 -2.59
C ASN A 249 2.05 19.92 -2.76
N ILE A 250 1.31 19.13 -3.54
CA ILE A 250 1.69 17.76 -3.89
C ILE A 250 3.04 17.74 -4.60
N ALA A 251 3.21 18.57 -5.63
CA ALA A 251 4.44 18.63 -6.40
C ALA A 251 5.65 19.04 -5.55
N LEU A 252 5.47 20.03 -4.67
CA LEU A 252 6.51 20.48 -3.74
C LEU A 252 6.88 19.38 -2.75
N ALA A 253 5.91 18.77 -2.07
CA ALA A 253 6.15 17.72 -1.09
C ALA A 253 6.83 16.50 -1.72
N VAL A 254 6.41 16.09 -2.92
CA VAL A 254 7.05 15.00 -3.68
C VAL A 254 8.46 15.37 -4.11
N GLY A 255 8.67 16.61 -4.58
CA GLY A 255 10.00 17.11 -4.93
C GLY A 255 10.96 17.06 -3.73
N GLU A 256 10.53 17.58 -2.58
CA GLU A 256 11.29 17.55 -1.32
C GLU A 256 11.57 16.11 -0.86
N PHE A 257 10.58 15.22 -0.97
CA PHE A 257 10.76 13.80 -0.64
C PHE A 257 11.92 13.18 -1.42
N PHE A 258 11.99 13.40 -2.74
CA PHE A 258 13.08 12.88 -3.56
C PHE A 258 14.42 13.56 -3.31
N LEU A 259 14.43 14.87 -3.05
CA LEU A 259 15.66 15.59 -2.68
C LEU A 259 16.24 15.05 -1.38
N ASN A 260 15.41 14.70 -0.40
CA ASN A 260 15.84 14.10 0.87
C ASN A 260 16.27 12.63 0.72
N ALA A 261 15.68 11.89 -0.23
CA ALA A 261 16.05 10.51 -0.53
C ALA A 261 17.32 10.38 -1.40
N ALA A 262 17.72 11.45 -2.09
CA ALA A 262 18.92 11.50 -2.89
C ALA A 262 20.18 11.50 -1.99
N ARG A 263 21.10 10.57 -2.22
CA ARG A 263 22.34 10.46 -1.44
C ARG A 263 23.51 11.15 -2.10
N TYR A 264 23.82 10.76 -3.33
CA TYR A 264 24.92 11.28 -4.11
C TYR A 264 24.67 11.07 -5.61
N ARG A 265 25.28 11.94 -6.42
CA ARG A 265 25.37 11.76 -7.88
C ARG A 265 26.64 10.97 -8.19
N VAL A 266 26.49 9.96 -9.05
CA VAL A 266 27.60 9.22 -9.64
C VAL A 266 27.86 9.84 -11.00
N ASP A 267 28.83 10.74 -11.06
CA ASP A 267 29.34 11.24 -12.33
C ASP A 267 30.04 10.08 -13.07
N LYS A 268 29.82 9.99 -14.38
CA LYS A 268 30.48 9.00 -15.24
C LYS A 268 31.89 9.43 -15.58
#